data_AF-C9MTE2-F1
#
_entry.id   AF-C9MTE2-F1
#
_cell.length_a   1.000
_cell.length_b   1.000
_cell.length_c   1.000
_cell.angle_alpha   90.00
_cell.angle_beta   90.00
_cell.angle_gamma   90.00
#
_symmetry.space_group_name_H-M   'P 1'
#
loop_
_entity.id
_entity.type
_entity.pdbx_description
1 polymer ?
#
loop_
_entity_poly.entity_id
_entity_poly.type
_entity_poly.pdbx_seq_one_letter_code
_entity_poly.pdbx_strand_id
1 'polypeptide(L)'
;MLFPKVFVPLGIQKNLIMTKVHFRSYIHKKMILFPQRIDKDIAEDNPVRLLDALVDNLILDNVYKLYKPSGRKPYHPQMMLKVILYAYMNNIYSCRRIESLLKRDIHFIYLAGYEQPDFIT
;
A
#
# COMPACT_ATOMS: atom_id res chain seq x y z
N MET A 1 3.68 -83.61 16.54
CA MET A 1 4.30 -82.47 17.22
C MET A 1 5.12 -81.68 16.20
N LEU A 2 4.71 -80.45 15.86
CA LEU A 2 5.58 -79.29 15.53
C LEU A 2 4.68 -78.13 15.07
N PHE A 3 4.88 -76.98 15.70
CA PHE A 3 3.94 -75.87 15.90
C PHE A 3 3.63 -75.02 14.64
N PRO A 4 2.44 -74.38 14.56
CA PRO A 4 2.14 -73.41 13.51
C PRO A 4 2.95 -72.12 13.75
N LYS A 5 3.50 -71.55 12.67
CA LYS A 5 4.19 -70.26 12.69
C LYS A 5 3.20 -69.17 13.11
N VAL A 6 3.34 -68.67 14.33
CA VAL A 6 2.62 -67.51 14.86
C VAL A 6 3.06 -66.28 14.07
N PHE A 7 2.18 -65.79 13.20
CA PHE A 7 2.32 -64.49 12.55
C PHE A 7 2.06 -63.42 13.62
N VAL A 8 3.12 -62.87 14.19
CA VAL A 8 3.06 -61.75 15.14
C VAL A 8 2.73 -60.48 14.34
N PRO A 9 1.63 -59.75 14.64
CA PRO A 9 1.34 -58.52 13.96
C PRO A 9 2.27 -57.45 14.54
N LEU A 10 3.26 -57.00 13.77
CA LEU A 10 3.90 -55.71 14.02
C LEU A 10 2.91 -54.62 13.59
N GLY A 11 1.86 -54.46 14.39
CA GLY A 11 0.97 -53.32 14.39
C GLY A 11 1.73 -52.10 14.87
N ILE A 12 2.61 -51.57 14.02
CA ILE A 12 3.16 -50.22 14.18
C ILE A 12 2.00 -49.29 13.82
N GLN A 13 1.13 -49.05 14.81
CA GLN A 13 0.27 -47.87 14.84
C GLN A 13 1.23 -46.68 14.88
N LYS A 14 1.64 -46.19 13.70
CA LYS A 14 2.18 -44.84 13.59
C LYS A 14 1.04 -43.92 14.00
N ASN A 15 0.96 -43.61 15.29
CA ASN A 15 0.22 -42.45 15.78
C ASN A 15 0.90 -41.23 15.16
N LEU A 16 0.49 -40.91 13.92
CA LEU A 16 0.69 -39.60 13.33
C LEU A 16 -0.12 -38.65 14.20
N ILE A 17 0.53 -38.11 15.23
CA ILE A 17 0.03 -36.94 15.94
C ILE A 17 0.07 -35.82 14.89
N MET A 18 -1.02 -35.65 14.15
CA MET A 18 -1.22 -34.46 13.34
C MET A 18 -1.27 -33.30 14.32
N THR A 19 -0.16 -32.56 14.45
CA THR A 19 -0.10 -31.36 15.27
C THR A 19 -1.21 -30.43 14.82
N LYS A 20 -2.21 -30.23 15.68
CA LYS A 20 -3.37 -29.40 15.40
C LYS A 20 -2.90 -27.99 15.11
N VAL A 21 -2.92 -27.59 13.84
CA VAL A 21 -2.48 -26.26 13.41
C VAL A 21 -3.50 -25.25 13.94
N HIS A 22 -3.06 -24.41 14.87
CA HIS A 22 -3.86 -23.31 15.38
C HIS A 22 -3.65 -22.08 14.51
N PHE A 23 -4.63 -21.80 13.64
CA PHE A 23 -4.65 -20.59 12.84
C PHE A 23 -4.96 -19.36 13.69
N ARG A 24 -4.40 -18.21 13.32
CA ARG A 24 -4.79 -16.92 13.89
C ARG A 24 -6.21 -16.58 13.45
N SER A 25 -6.94 -15.86 14.29
CA SER A 25 -8.26 -15.33 13.93
C SER A 25 -8.16 -14.39 12.71
N TYR A 26 -9.00 -14.63 11.70
CA TYR A 26 -9.08 -13.81 10.49
C TYR A 26 -10.33 -12.95 10.51
N ILE A 27 -10.16 -11.64 10.77
CA ILE A 27 -11.26 -10.66 10.81
C ILE A 27 -10.99 -9.60 9.75
N HIS A 28 -11.57 -9.77 8.57
CA HIS A 28 -11.35 -8.88 7.41
C HIS A 28 -12.06 -7.53 7.54
N LYS A 29 -13.19 -7.44 8.26
CA LYS A 29 -13.95 -6.21 8.52
C LYS A 29 -13.69 -5.69 9.94
N LYS A 30 -12.43 -5.58 10.34
CA LYS A 30 -12.07 -5.05 11.65
C LYS A 30 -12.33 -3.53 11.66
N MET A 31 -13.25 -3.09 12.52
CA MET A 31 -13.48 -1.67 12.74
C MET A 31 -12.32 -1.08 13.56
N ILE A 32 -11.76 0.02 13.09
CA ILE A 32 -10.68 0.76 13.77
C ILE A 32 -11.24 2.14 14.10
N LEU A 33 -11.04 2.61 15.34
CA LEU A 33 -11.60 3.88 15.82
C LEU A 33 -10.94 5.11 15.14
N PHE A 34 -9.64 5.03 14.87
CA PHE A 34 -8.88 6.08 14.19
C PHE A 34 -8.05 5.47 13.06
N PRO A 35 -7.98 6.11 11.87
CA PRO A 35 -7.04 5.71 10.84
C PRO A 35 -5.61 5.72 11.38
N GLN A 36 -4.84 4.68 11.05
CA GLN A 36 -3.42 4.68 11.36
C GLN A 36 -2.71 5.69 10.45
N ARG A 37 -1.54 6.18 10.89
CA ARG A 37 -0.70 7.04 10.06
C ARG A 37 -0.21 6.23 8.86
N ILE A 38 -0.58 6.68 7.66
CA ILE A 38 -0.17 6.05 6.39
C ILE A 38 1.35 5.92 6.30
N ASP A 39 2.08 6.90 6.84
CA ASP A 39 3.53 6.89 6.86
C ASP A 39 4.11 5.63 7.51
N LYS A 40 3.41 4.97 8.43
CA LYS A 40 3.90 3.73 9.07
C LYS A 40 3.73 2.50 8.19
N ASP A 41 2.80 2.55 7.25
CA ASP A 41 2.50 1.45 6.34
C ASP A 41 3.45 1.46 5.12
N ILE A 42 4.24 2.52 4.96
CA ILE A 42 5.24 2.68 3.89
C ILE A 42 6.63 2.40 4.45
N ALA A 43 7.38 1.50 3.80
CA ALA A 43 8.74 1.17 4.17
C ALA A 43 9.67 2.41 4.16
N GLU A 44 10.71 2.42 5.01
CA GLU A 44 11.63 3.56 5.15
C GLU A 44 12.53 3.75 3.92
N ASP A 45 12.85 2.68 3.21
CA ASP A 45 13.67 2.64 2.00
C ASP A 45 12.90 2.94 0.71
N ASN A 46 11.60 3.18 0.81
CA ASN A 46 10.74 3.38 -0.36
C ASN A 46 11.05 4.72 -1.06
N PRO A 47 11.19 4.75 -2.41
CA PRO A 47 11.51 5.97 -3.17
C PRO A 47 10.50 7.10 -3.00
N VAL A 48 9.27 6.80 -2.58
CA VAL A 48 8.23 7.81 -2.28
C VAL A 48 8.73 8.83 -1.27
N ARG A 49 9.44 8.39 -0.22
CA ARG A 49 9.95 9.28 0.83
C ARG A 49 11.05 10.19 0.33
N LEU A 50 11.92 9.65 -0.53
CA LEU A 50 12.97 10.44 -1.17
C LEU A 50 12.34 11.53 -2.04
N LEU A 51 11.36 11.18 -2.87
CA LEU A 51 10.66 12.13 -3.71
C LEU A 51 9.94 13.21 -2.89
N ASP A 52 9.28 12.81 -1.80
CA ASP A 52 8.59 13.72 -0.88
C ASP A 52 9.55 14.79 -0.32
N ALA A 53 10.69 14.35 0.23
CA ALA A 53 11.73 15.22 0.73
C ALA A 53 12.38 16.09 -0.37
N LEU A 54 12.57 15.55 -1.57
CA LEU A 54 13.13 16.32 -2.69
C LEU A 54 12.20 17.47 -3.10
N VAL A 55 10.90 17.22 -3.22
CA VAL A 55 9.94 18.24 -3.63
C VAL A 55 9.73 19.29 -2.54
N ASP A 56 9.80 18.92 -1.26
CA ASP A 56 9.70 19.88 -0.16
C ASP A 56 10.84 20.91 -0.14
N ASN A 57 12.01 20.55 -0.66
CA ASN A 57 13.16 21.45 -0.76
C ASN A 57 13.14 22.33 -2.03
N LEU A 58 12.16 22.18 -2.93
CA LEU A 58 12.07 22.98 -4.15
C LEU A 58 11.42 24.35 -3.91
N ILE A 59 12.06 25.40 -4.42
CA ILE A 59 11.51 26.76 -4.44
C ILE A 59 10.52 26.86 -5.60
N LEU A 60 9.23 27.01 -5.28
CA LEU A 60 8.13 27.02 -6.26
C LEU A 60 7.47 28.39 -6.42
N ASP A 61 8.08 29.47 -5.92
CA ASP A 61 7.51 30.83 -5.93
C ASP A 61 6.99 31.27 -7.29
N ASN A 62 7.71 30.92 -8.37
CA ASN A 62 7.31 31.24 -9.73
C ASN A 62 6.07 30.45 -10.18
N VAL A 63 5.91 29.22 -9.71
CA VAL A 63 4.75 28.38 -9.99
C VAL A 63 3.52 28.94 -9.27
N TYR A 64 3.66 29.35 -8.01
CA TYR A 64 2.57 29.99 -7.26
C TYR A 64 2.03 31.25 -7.94
N LYS A 65 2.90 32.07 -8.57
CA LYS A 65 2.50 33.27 -9.30
C LYS A 65 1.62 33.00 -10.53
N LEU A 66 1.65 31.79 -11.09
CA LEU A 66 0.81 31.41 -12.23
C LEU A 66 -0.65 31.17 -11.85
N TYR A 67 -0.92 30.90 -10.56
CA TYR A 67 -2.27 30.64 -10.08
C TYR A 67 -3.06 31.94 -9.96
N LYS A 68 -4.24 31.96 -10.56
CA LYS A 68 -5.19 33.07 -10.47
C LYS A 68 -6.12 32.86 -9.27
N PRO A 69 -6.49 33.91 -8.53
CA PRO A 69 -7.40 33.81 -7.38
C PRO A 69 -8.87 33.57 -7.77
N SER A 70 -9.19 33.43 -9.06
CA SER A 70 -10.56 33.35 -9.55
C SER A 70 -10.94 31.92 -9.90
N GLY A 71 -12.14 31.49 -9.48
CA GLY A 71 -12.69 30.17 -9.78
C GLY A 71 -12.59 29.18 -8.62
N ARG A 72 -12.44 27.90 -8.95
CA ARG A 72 -12.30 26.82 -7.96
C ARG A 72 -10.94 26.93 -7.26
N LYS A 73 -10.89 26.62 -5.96
CA LYS A 73 -9.62 26.58 -5.22
C LYS A 73 -8.67 25.59 -5.91
N PRO A 74 -7.46 26.01 -6.29
CA PRO A 74 -6.49 25.11 -6.90
C PRO A 74 -5.93 24.13 -5.86
N TYR A 75 -5.53 22.95 -6.33
CA TYR A 75 -4.73 22.02 -5.55
C TYR A 75 -3.37 22.61 -5.21
N HIS A 76 -2.75 22.12 -4.14
CA HIS A 76 -1.43 22.61 -3.73
C HIS A 76 -0.37 22.24 -4.79
N PRO A 77 0.41 23.20 -5.33
CA PRO A 77 1.35 22.93 -6.42
C PRO A 77 2.43 21.89 -6.05
N GLN A 78 2.91 21.88 -4.80
CA GLN A 78 3.85 20.85 -4.34
C GLN A 78 3.21 19.46 -4.35
N MET A 79 1.95 19.35 -3.92
CA MET A 79 1.23 18.07 -3.91
C MET A 79 1.09 17.55 -5.34
N MET A 80 0.64 18.42 -6.26
CA MET A 80 0.43 18.07 -7.65
C MET A 80 1.75 17.64 -8.32
N LEU A 81 2.84 18.35 -8.03
CA LEU A 81 4.19 18.02 -8.51
C LEU A 81 4.66 16.66 -7.98
N LYS A 82 4.49 16.38 -6.69
CA LYS A 82 4.86 15.08 -6.08
C LYS A 82 4.17 13.92 -6.80
N VAL A 83 2.86 14.03 -7.00
CA VAL A 83 2.05 12.99 -7.66
C VAL A 83 2.48 12.76 -9.10
N ILE A 84 2.71 13.84 -9.88
CA ILE A 84 3.11 13.74 -11.28
C ILE A 84 4.50 13.12 -11.42
N LEU A 85 5.48 13.58 -10.63
CA LEU A 85 6.83 13.04 -10.65
C LEU A 85 6.84 11.56 -10.27
N TYR A 86 6.11 11.18 -9.23
CA TYR A 86 6.04 9.79 -8.80
C TYR A 86 5.35 8.90 -9.83
N ALA A 87 4.30 9.39 -10.50
CA ALA A 87 3.66 8.67 -11.61
C ALA A 87 4.65 8.42 -12.75
N TYR A 88 5.43 9.43 -13.12
CA TYR A 88 6.40 9.34 -14.23
C TYR A 88 7.58 8.44 -13.89
N MET A 89 8.06 8.46 -12.65
CA MET A 89 9.05 7.48 -12.16
C MET A 89 8.58 6.03 -12.31
N ASN A 90 7.27 5.80 -12.20
CA ASN A 90 6.65 4.49 -12.34
C ASN A 90 6.10 4.21 -13.76
N ASN A 91 6.50 5.00 -14.76
CA ASN A 91 6.04 4.88 -16.16
C ASN A 91 4.52 4.98 -16.33
N ILE A 92 3.83 5.74 -15.48
CA ILE A 92 2.39 5.99 -15.55
C ILE A 92 2.14 7.41 -16.05
N TYR A 93 1.68 7.52 -17.28
CA TYR A 93 1.48 8.82 -17.95
C TYR A 93 0.01 9.19 -18.14
N SER A 94 -0.91 8.22 -18.04
CA SER A 94 -2.34 8.47 -18.22
C SER A 94 -2.93 9.11 -16.98
N CYS A 95 -3.46 10.33 -17.10
CA CYS A 95 -4.12 11.03 -15.99
C CYS A 95 -5.28 10.23 -15.39
N ARG A 96 -6.08 9.52 -16.20
CA ARG A 96 -7.15 8.61 -15.70
C ARG A 96 -6.57 7.48 -14.83
N ARG A 97 -5.39 6.98 -15.20
CA ARG A 97 -4.69 5.95 -14.42
C ARG A 97 -4.16 6.53 -13.11
N ILE A 98 -3.63 7.76 -13.13
CA ILE A 98 -3.16 8.49 -11.95
C ILE A 98 -4.33 8.73 -10.99
N GLU A 99 -5.47 9.22 -11.48
CA GLU A 99 -6.70 9.41 -10.70
C GLU A 99 -7.13 8.11 -10.01
N SER A 100 -7.08 6.99 -10.74
CA SER A 100 -7.40 5.68 -10.17
C SER A 100 -6.40 5.25 -9.08
N LEU A 101 -5.12 5.61 -9.21
CA LEU A 101 -4.06 5.30 -8.23
C LEU A 101 -4.20 6.14 -6.97
N LEU A 102 -4.55 7.42 -7.09
CA LEU A 102 -4.86 8.31 -5.96
C LEU A 102 -5.97 7.78 -5.04
N LYS A 103 -6.84 6.89 -5.55
CA LYS A 103 -7.93 6.28 -4.77
C LYS A 103 -7.56 4.96 -4.09
N ARG A 104 -6.52 4.27 -4.54
CA ARG A 104 -6.25 2.86 -4.16
C ARG A 104 -4.83 2.57 -3.72
N ASP A 105 -3.87 3.34 -4.21
CA ASP A 105 -2.45 3.11 -4.00
C ASP A 105 -1.98 3.97 -2.84
N ILE A 106 -1.43 3.32 -1.81
CA ILE A 106 -1.03 3.96 -0.57
C ILE A 106 0.06 5.02 -0.78
N HIS A 107 0.94 4.83 -1.78
CA HIS A 107 2.02 5.76 -2.09
C HIS A 107 1.49 7.05 -2.69
N PHE A 108 0.52 6.94 -3.59
CA PHE A 108 -0.15 8.10 -4.18
C PHE A 108 -1.01 8.83 -3.15
N ILE A 109 -1.73 8.09 -2.30
CA ILE A 109 -2.52 8.67 -1.20
C ILE A 109 -1.61 9.43 -0.22
N TYR A 110 -0.44 8.88 0.12
CA TYR A 110 0.55 9.52 0.98
C TYR A 110 1.03 10.85 0.38
N LEU A 111 1.48 10.87 -0.87
CA LEU A 111 1.96 12.09 -1.53
C LEU A 111 0.86 13.14 -1.71
N ALA A 112 -0.37 12.68 -1.94
CA ALA A 112 -1.52 13.56 -2.15
C ALA A 112 -2.18 14.03 -0.85
N GLY A 113 -1.85 13.43 0.30
CA GLY A 113 -2.51 13.74 1.57
C GLY A 113 -4.03 13.51 1.53
N TYR A 114 -4.49 12.46 0.84
CA TYR A 114 -5.89 12.18 0.52
C TYR A 114 -6.59 13.14 -0.45
N GLU A 115 -5.92 14.16 -0.99
CA GLU A 115 -6.48 14.94 -2.09
C GLU A 115 -6.58 14.08 -3.37
N GLN A 116 -7.67 14.25 -4.12
CA GLN A 116 -7.96 13.43 -5.30
C GLN A 116 -8.24 14.36 -6.49
N PRO A 117 -7.19 14.86 -7.16
CA PRO A 117 -7.37 15.59 -8.42
C PRO A 117 -8.01 14.67 -9.46
N ASP A 118 -9.07 15.19 -10.09
CA ASP A 118 -9.76 14.51 -11.17
C ASP A 118 -9.07 14.81 -12.50
N PHE A 119 -9.18 13.91 -13.47
CA PHE A 119 -8.63 14.15 -14.82
C PHE A 119 -9.26 15.36 -15.53
N ILE A 120 -10.49 15.73 -15.17
CA ILE A 120 -11.30 16.73 -15.88
C ILE A 120 -11.04 18.15 -15.36
N THR A 121 -10.60 18.30 -14.11
CA THR A 121 -10.41 19.58 -13.42
C THR A 121 -9.14 20.29 -13.83
#